data_AF-A0A3N6MTH7-F1
#
_entry.id   AF-A0A3N6MTH7-F1
#
_cell.length_a   1.000
_cell.length_b   1.000
_cell.length_c   1.000
_cell.angle_alpha   90.00
_cell.angle_beta   90.00
_cell.angle_gamma   90.00
#
_symmetry.space_group_name_H-M   'P 1'
#
loop_
_entity.id
_entity.type
_entity.pdbx_description
1 polymer ?
#
loop_
_entity_poly.entity_id
_entity_poly.type
_entity_poly.pdbx_seq_one_letter_code
_entity_poly.pdbx_strand_id
1 'polypeptide(L)' 'FVERLWRSVKYEEVYLRAYDTVSDARASIGRYFAFYNGRRPHSSLDDGTPDQAYFSPLPFRAVA' A
#
# COMPACT_ATOMS: atom_id res chain seq x y z
N PHE A 1 5.62 2.50 9.32
CA PHE A 1 4.88 2.03 8.13
C PHE A 1 3.55 2.75 7.96
N VAL A 2 2.64 2.63 8.93
CA VAL A 2 1.30 3.26 8.92
C VAL A 2 1.34 4.79 8.75
N GLU A 3 2.24 5.48 9.44
CA GLU A 3 2.38 6.95 9.30
C GLU A 3 2.80 7.37 7.88
N ARG A 4 3.73 6.64 7.27
CA ARG A 4 4.20 6.89 5.89
C ARG A 4 3.10 6.58 4.88
N LEU A 5 2.34 5.50 5.09
CA LEU A 5 1.17 5.15 4.30
C LEU A 5 0.17 6.31 4.28
N TRP A 6 -0.25 6.81 5.45
CA TRP A 6 -1.22 7.91 5.53
C TRP A 6 -0.68 9.21 4.98
N ARG A 7 0.63 9.47 5.06
CA ARG A 7 1.24 10.59 4.35
C ARG A 7 1.08 10.43 2.84
N SER A 8 1.49 9.30 2.27
CA SER A 8 1.37 9.04 0.83
C SER A 8 -0.08 9.11 0.34
N VAL A 9 -1.03 8.45 1.01
CA VAL A 9 -2.46 8.50 0.63
C VAL A 9 -2.97 9.94 0.59
N LYS A 10 -2.63 10.76 1.59
CA LYS A 10 -3.10 12.15 1.62
C LYS A 10 -2.53 12.97 0.46
N TYR A 11 -1.22 12.93 0.25
CA TYR A 11 -0.56 13.81 -0.71
C TYR A 11 -0.61 13.33 -2.16
N GLU A 12 -0.64 12.01 -2.38
CA GLU A 12 -0.60 11.42 -3.72
C GLU A 12 -1.99 11.05 -4.24
N GLU A 13 -2.98 10.88 -3.35
CA GLU A 13 -4.35 10.50 -3.73
C GLU A 13 -5.39 11.57 -3.38
N VAL A 14 -5.55 11.88 -2.08
CA VAL A 14 -6.68 12.67 -1.57
C VAL A 14 -6.58 14.16 -1.89
N TYR A 15 -5.44 14.80 -1.65
CA TYR A 15 -5.29 16.25 -1.84
C TYR A 15 -5.23 16.67 -3.32
N LEU A 16 -4.99 15.73 -4.23
CA LEU A 16 -4.91 15.99 -5.66
C LEU A 16 -6.26 15.85 -6.38
N ARG A 17 -7.31 15.40 -5.68
CA ARG A 17 -8.57 15.02 -6.29
C ARG A 17 -9.75 15.75 -5.66
N ALA A 18 -10.64 16.24 -6.51
CA ALA A 18 -11.97 16.66 -6.14
C ALA A 18 -12.93 15.52 -6.46
N TYR A 19 -13.27 14.70 -5.47
CA TYR A 19 -14.22 13.60 -5.67
C TYR A 19 -15.64 14.15 -5.76
N ASP A 20 -16.38 13.74 -6.79
CA ASP A 20 -17.77 14.13 -6.98
C ASP A 20 -18.70 13.45 -5.97
N THR A 21 -18.42 12.18 -5.63
CA THR A 21 -19.18 11.41 -4.65
C THR A 21 -18.29 10.61 -3.70
N VAL A 22 -18.86 10.19 -2.57
CA VAL A 22 -18.20 9.28 -1.62
C VAL A 22 -17.88 7.94 -2.28
N SER A 23 -18.73 7.45 -3.19
CA SER A 23 -18.50 6.21 -3.94
C SER A 23 -17.27 6.32 -4.84
N ASP A 24 -17.11 7.46 -5.51
CA ASP A 24 -15.94 7.73 -6.35
C ASP A 24 -14.67 7.82 -5.51
N ALA A 25 -14.73 8.52 -4.37
CA ALA A 25 -13.63 8.58 -3.42
C ALA A 25 -13.22 7.17 -2.96
N ARG A 26 -14.18 6.34 -2.54
CA ARG A 26 -13.93 4.97 -2.09
C ARG A 26 -13.29 4.11 -3.18
N ALA A 27 -13.80 4.20 -4.41
CA ALA A 27 -13.24 3.46 -5.53
C ALA A 27 -11.82 3.90 -5.88
N SER A 28 -11.56 5.22 -5.90
CA SER A 28 -10.24 5.77 -6.22
C SER A 28 -9.20 5.44 -5.14
N ILE A 29 -9.55 5.69 -3.87
CA ILE A 29 -8.70 5.35 -2.73
C ILE A 29 -8.43 3.84 -2.69
N GLY A 30 -9.44 3.00 -2.96
CA GLY A 30 -9.26 1.55 -3.05
C GLY A 30 -8.25 1.13 -4.13
N ARG A 31 -8.30 1.74 -5.32
CA ARG A 31 -7.30 1.51 -6.38
C ARG A 31 -5.91 1.95 -5.94
N TYR A 32 -5.79 3.09 -5.25
CA TYR A 32 -4.51 3.55 -4.73
C TYR A 32 -3.91 2.58 -3.71
N PHE A 33 -4.73 2.05 -2.78
CA PHE A 33 -4.27 1.05 -1.81
C PHE A 33 -3.81 -0.25 -2.49
N ALA A 34 -4.54 -0.73 -3.51
CA ALA A 34 -4.13 -1.91 -4.28
C ALA A 34 -2.78 -1.70 -4.97
N PHE A 35 -2.52 -0.49 -5.49
CA PHE A 35 -1.21 -0.12 -6.04
C PHE A 35 -0.13 -0.05 -4.96
N TYR A 36 -0.38 0.65 -3.86
CA TYR A 36 0.58 0.83 -2.76
C TYR A 36 0.99 -0.51 -2.16
N ASN A 37 0.04 -1.42 -1.94
CA ASN A 37 0.28 -2.71 -1.29
C ASN A 37 0.85 -3.77 -2.24
N GLY A 38 0.41 -3.80 -3.49
CA GLY A 38 0.75 -4.89 -4.40
C GLY A 38 1.88 -4.59 -5.38
N ARG A 39 2.19 -3.31 -5.64
CA ARG A 39 3.08 -2.93 -6.75
C ARG A 39 4.17 -1.94 -6.38
N ARG A 40 3.95 -1.08 -5.37
CA ARG A 40 4.93 -0.06 -5.01
C ARG A 40 6.09 -0.66 -4.20
N PRO A 41 7.34 -0.59 -4.69
CA PRO A 41 8.50 -0.99 -3.90
C PRO A 41 8.71 -0.01 -2.76
N HIS A 42 9.06 -0.52 -1.58
CA HIS A 42 9.39 0.29 -0.42
C HIS A 42 10.80 -0.02 0.07
N SER A 43 11.65 0.99 0.13
CA SER A 43 13.04 0.85 0.60
C SER A 43 13.15 0.34 2.04
N SER A 44 12.14 0.58 2.88
CA SER A 44 12.06 0.01 4.24
C SER A 44 11.71 -1.49 4.27
N LEU A 45 11.41 -2.08 3.11
CA LEU A 45 11.09 -3.49 2.90
C LEU A 45 12.05 -4.12 1.88
N ASP A 46 13.30 -3.64 1.80
CA ASP A 46 14.31 -4.10 0.83
C ASP A 46 13.79 -4.08 -0.61
N ASP A 47 13.13 -2.97 -0.98
CA ASP A 47 12.44 -2.75 -2.25
C ASP A 47 11.29 -3.72 -2.57
N GLY A 48 10.88 -4.52 -1.58
CA GLY A 48 9.66 -5.33 -1.63
C GLY A 48 8.39 -4.50 -1.42
N THR A 49 7.25 -5.15 -1.65
CA THR A 49 5.92 -4.56 -1.47
C THR A 49 5.34 -4.92 -0.11
N PRO A 50 4.36 -4.14 0.41
CA PRO A 50 3.66 -4.48 1.64
C PRO A 50 3.04 -5.88 1.59
N ASP A 51 2.45 -6.26 0.46
CA ASP A 51 1.85 -7.59 0.32
C ASP A 51 2.90 -8.70 0.46
N GLN A 52 4.10 -8.52 -0.10
CA GLN A 52 5.19 -9.48 0.07
C GLN A 52 5.62 -9.56 1.55
N ALA A 53 5.73 -8.43 2.25
CA ALA A 53 6.16 -8.43 3.64
C ALA A 53 5.16 -9.10 4.59
N TYR A 54 3.86 -8.99 4.34
CA TYR A 54 2.81 -9.51 5.24
C TYR A 54 2.23 -10.87 4.83
N PHE A 55 2.22 -11.20 3.53
CA PHE A 55 1.59 -12.41 3.02
C PHE A 55 2.57 -13.43 2.43
N SER A 56 3.88 -13.11 2.36
CA SER A 56 4.87 -14.13 2.00
C SER A 56 4.93 -15.17 3.12
N PRO A 57 4.75 -16.48 2.80
CA PRO A 57 4.91 -17.52 3.80
C PRO A 57 6.34 -17.45 4.35
N LEU A 58 6.46 -17.45 5.69
CA LEU A 58 7.76 -17.59 6.33
C LEU A 58 8.45 -18.83 5.75
N PRO A 59 9.73 -18.74 5.34
CA PRO A 59 10.43 -19.92 4.85
C PRO A 59 10.34 -20.99 5.93
N PHE A 60 9.93 -22.20 5.53
CA PHE A 60 9.97 -23.37 6.41
C PHE A 60 11.41 -23.48 6.92
N ARG A 61 11.61 -23.14 8.19
CA ARG A 61 12.89 -23.38 8.86
C ARG A 61 13.01 -24.89 9.03
N ALA A 62 13.65 -25.54 8.07
CA ALA A 62 14.22 -26.85 8.31
C ALA A 62 15.29 -26.67 9.40
N VAL A 63 14.97 -27.11 10.62
CA VAL A 63 15.95 -27.26 11.68
C VAL A 63 16.82 -28.44 11.26
N ALA A 64 18.11 -28.16 11.02
CA ALA A 64 19.13 -29.17 10.78
C ALA A 64 19.53 -29.85 12.09
#